data_AF-A0A953P341-F1
#
_entry.id   AF-A0A953P341-F1
#
_cell.length_a   1.000
_cell.length_b   1.000
_cell.length_c   1.000
_cell.angle_alpha   90.00
_cell.angle_beta   90.00
_cell.angle_gamma   90.00
#
_symmetry.space_group_name_H-M   'P 1'
#
loop_
_entity.id
_entity.type
_entity.pdbx_description
1 polymer ?
#
loop_
_entity_poly.entity_id
_entity_poly.type
_entity_poly.pdbx_seq_one_letter_code
_entity_poly.pdbx_strand_id
1 'polypeptide(L)' 'MGTVSSVRSKTISNENQIRVEYLPLTSLKPAKRNPKRHQIDTVLTSMARFGYVAPMVLDERTGRLVAGHGRLESLKKAKN' A
#
# COMPACT_ATOMS: atom_id res chain seq x y z
N MET A 1 43.02 29.91 -19.67
CA MET A 1 41.93 29.22 -20.39
C MET A 1 41.87 27.79 -19.88
N GLY A 2 40.83 27.26 -19.22
CA GLY A 2 39.58 27.77 -18.69
C GLY A 2 39.11 26.77 -17.63
N THR A 3 38.47 27.27 -16.58
CA THR A 3 37.95 26.52 -15.43
C THR A 3 36.95 25.45 -15.87
N VAL A 4 37.13 24.19 -15.44
CA VAL A 4 36.08 23.17 -15.58
C VAL A 4 34.99 23.50 -14.57
N SER A 5 33.91 24.11 -15.06
CA SER A 5 32.75 24.51 -14.28
C SER A 5 32.19 23.32 -13.49
N SER A 6 32.05 23.55 -12.19
CA SER A 6 31.21 22.78 -11.28
C SER A 6 29.87 22.45 -11.93
N VAL A 7 29.69 21.18 -12.32
CA VAL A 7 28.37 20.66 -12.63
C VAL A 7 27.65 20.56 -11.29
N ARG A 8 26.83 21.57 -10.99
CA ARG A 8 25.88 21.53 -9.88
C ARG A 8 24.93 20.36 -10.12
N SER A 9 25.21 19.21 -9.52
CA SER A 9 24.26 18.11 -9.41
C SER A 9 23.03 18.67 -8.69
N LYS A 10 21.93 18.86 -9.44
CA LYS A 10 20.62 19.12 -8.87
C LYS A 10 20.31 17.97 -7.89
N THR A 11 20.22 18.29 -6.61
CA THR A 11 19.68 17.40 -5.58
C THR A 11 18.34 16.85 -6.08
N ILE A 12 18.27 15.55 -6.32
CA ILE A 12 17.00 14.86 -6.59
C ILE A 12 16.22 14.90 -5.27
N SER A 13 15.19 15.71 -5.20
CA SER A 13 14.32 15.78 -4.02
C SER A 13 13.53 14.46 -3.90
N ASN A 14 13.69 13.77 -2.77
CA ASN A 14 13.08 12.48 -2.41
C ASN A 14 11.56 12.58 -2.14
N GLU A 15 10.85 13.51 -2.77
CA GLU A 15 9.50 13.93 -2.37
C GLU A 15 8.36 13.00 -2.86
N ASN A 16 8.69 11.96 -3.65
CA ASN A 16 7.70 11.07 -4.26
C ASN A 16 7.93 9.57 -3.95
N GLN A 17 8.67 9.24 -2.88
CA GLN A 17 8.89 7.86 -2.50
C GLN A 17 7.72 7.32 -1.67
N ILE A 18 7.06 6.26 -2.16
CA ILE A 18 6.06 5.52 -1.40
C ILE A 18 6.77 4.65 -0.37
N ARG A 19 6.49 4.90 0.92
CA ARG A 19 6.92 4.04 2.03
C ARG A 19 6.02 2.81 2.10
N VAL A 20 6.62 1.63 2.10
CA VAL A 20 5.90 0.35 2.23
C VAL A 20 6.44 -0.39 3.44
N GLU A 21 5.53 -0.80 4.32
CA GLU A 21 5.83 -1.57 5.52
C GLU A 21 5.00 -2.84 5.57
N TYR A 22 5.62 -3.93 6.02
CA TYR A 22 4.93 -5.18 6.30
C TYR A 22 4.40 -5.17 7.72
N LEU A 23 3.08 -5.25 7.84
CA LEU A 23 2.37 -5.28 9.12
C LEU A 23 1.56 -6.57 9.24
N PRO A 24 1.41 -7.13 10.44
CA PRO A 24 0.52 -8.27 10.65
C PRO A 24 -0.93 -7.84 10.37
N LEU A 25 -1.70 -8.69 9.67
CA LEU A 25 -3.09 -8.38 9.30
C LEU A 25 -3.98 -8.04 10.52
N THR A 26 -3.63 -8.57 11.69
CA THR A 26 -4.34 -8.33 12.96
C THR A 26 -4.14 -6.93 13.53
N SER A 27 -3.10 -6.20 13.13
CA SER A 27 -2.89 -4.82 13.58
C SER A 27 -3.70 -3.80 12.79
N LEU A 28 -4.22 -4.18 11.63
CA LEU A 28 -4.90 -3.27 10.70
C LEU A 28 -6.32 -2.98 11.17
N LYS A 29 -6.61 -1.70 11.40
CA LYS A 29 -7.94 -1.23 11.82
C LYS A 29 -8.75 -0.84 10.58
N PRO A 30 -9.88 -1.51 10.28
CA PRO A 30 -10.74 -1.09 9.18
C PRO A 30 -11.34 0.29 9.44
N ALA A 31 -11.84 0.93 8.37
CA ALA A 31 -12.56 2.19 8.50
C ALA A 31 -13.85 1.98 9.29
N LYS A 32 -14.30 3.01 10.04
CA LYS A 32 -15.51 2.96 10.89
C LYS A 32 -16.77 2.55 10.12
N ARG A 33 -16.83 2.85 8.82
CA ARG A 33 -17.93 2.46 7.93
C ARG A 33 -17.32 2.07 6.58
N ASN A 34 -17.50 0.82 6.19
CA ASN A 34 -17.22 0.40 4.82
C ASN A 34 -18.55 0.29 4.05
N PRO A 35 -18.93 1.29 3.23
CA PRO A 35 -20.20 1.28 2.50
C PRO A 35 -20.19 0.29 1.32
N LYS A 36 -19.05 -0.30 0.96
CA LYS A 36 -18.93 -1.19 -0.20
C LYS A 36 -18.89 -2.66 0.21
N ARG A 37 -19.76 -3.47 -0.40
CA ARG A 37 -19.60 -4.93 -0.45
C ARG A 37 -18.58 -5.25 -1.54
N HIS A 38 -17.54 -6.00 -1.19
CA HIS A 38 -16.49 -6.38 -2.13
C HIS A 38 -16.69 -7.81 -2.61
N GLN A 39 -16.29 -8.09 -3.85
CA GLN A 39 -16.24 -9.43 -4.43
C GLN A 39 -14.99 -10.15 -3.93
N ILE A 40 -15.04 -10.63 -2.68
CA ILE A 40 -13.90 -11.22 -1.96
C ILE A 40 -13.29 -12.40 -2.74
N ASP A 41 -14.12 -13.28 -3.29
CA ASP A 41 -13.65 -14.47 -3.98
C ASP A 41 -12.90 -14.12 -5.27
N THR A 42 -13.38 -13.14 -6.04
CA THR A 42 -12.68 -12.64 -7.23
C THR A 42 -11.32 -12.04 -6.90
N VAL A 43 -11.23 -11.29 -5.79
CA VAL A 43 -9.96 -10.72 -5.31
C VAL A 43 -9.00 -11.84 -4.91
N LEU A 44 -9.48 -12.87 -4.21
CA LEU A 44 -8.68 -14.04 -3.83
C LEU A 44 -8.17 -14.78 -5.07
N THR A 45 -9.02 -15.05 -6.06
CA THR A 45 -8.63 -15.70 -7.32
C THR A 45 -7.57 -14.88 -8.07
N SER A 46 -7.73 -13.56 -8.12
CA SER A 46 -6.73 -12.68 -8.72
C SER A 46 -5.40 -12.72 -7.97
N MET A 47 -5.43 -12.68 -6.63
CA MET A 47 -4.22 -12.75 -5.81
C MET A 47 -3.51 -14.11 -5.94
N ALA A 48 -4.26 -15.21 -6.07
CA ALA A 48 -3.70 -16.53 -6.29
C ALA A 48 -2.99 -16.62 -7.65
N ARG A 49 -3.55 -15.98 -8.69
CA ARG A 49 -2.98 -15.99 -10.04
C ARG A 49 -1.79 -15.05 -10.22
N PHE A 50 -1.85 -13.85 -9.65
CA PHE A 50 -0.89 -12.77 -9.92
C PHE A 50 -0.02 -12.40 -8.71
N GLY A 51 -0.28 -12.98 -7.54
CA GLY A 51 0.35 -12.60 -6.28
C GLY A 51 -0.24 -11.31 -5.68
N TYR A 52 0.40 -10.85 -4.61
CA TYR A 52 0.04 -9.59 -3.93
C TYR A 52 0.85 -8.42 -4.52
N VAL A 53 0.25 -7.70 -5.47
CA VAL A 53 0.96 -6.71 -6.31
C VAL A 53 0.68 -5.25 -5.97
N ALA A 54 -0.30 -4.98 -5.09
CA ALA A 54 -0.72 -3.63 -4.75
C ALA A 54 -0.91 -3.48 -3.24
N PRO A 55 -0.11 -2.64 -2.56
CA PRO A 55 -0.20 -2.46 -1.12
C PRO A 55 -1.53 -1.81 -0.70
N MET A 56 -1.85 -2.00 0.57
CA MET A 56 -2.96 -1.32 1.24
C MET A 56 -2.50 0.07 1.70
N VAL A 57 -3.44 1.02 1.79
CA VAL A 57 -3.15 2.38 2.21
C VAL A 57 -3.71 2.63 3.60
N LEU A 58 -2.84 3.05 4.50
CA LEU A 58 -3.16 3.41 5.88
C LEU A 58 -3.06 4.91 6.07
N ASP A 59 -3.96 5.46 6.88
CA ASP A 59 -3.80 6.77 7.46
C ASP A 59 -2.87 6.64 8.66
N GLU A 60 -1.63 7.09 8.53
CA GLU A 60 -0.60 7.00 9.59
C GLU A 60 -1.05 7.70 10.89
N ARG A 61 -1.82 8.78 10.80
CA ARG A 61 -2.30 9.53 11.97
C ARG A 61 -3.31 8.74 12.80
N THR A 62 -4.14 7.92 12.15
CA THR A 62 -5.21 7.18 12.82
C THR A 62 -4.99 5.67 12.88
N GLY A 63 -4.00 5.15 12.14
CA GLY A 63 -3.75 3.73 11.94
C GLY A 63 -4.88 3.00 11.22
N ARG A 64 -5.79 3.73 10.55
CA ARG A 64 -6.96 3.15 9.89
C ARG A 64 -6.72 2.92 8.41
N LEU A 65 -7.30 1.85 7.92
CA LEU A 65 -7.29 1.51 6.51
C LEU A 65 -8.13 2.52 5.72
N VAL A 66 -7.47 3.22 4.79
CA VAL A 66 -8.08 4.17 3.86
C VAL A 66 -8.50 3.45 2.58
N ALA A 67 -7.66 2.54 2.08
CA ALA A 67 -7.94 1.77 0.88
C ALA A 67 -7.45 0.33 0.98
N GLY A 68 -8.18 -0.57 0.32
CA GLY A 68 -7.85 -2.00 0.26
C GLY A 68 -8.64 -2.88 1.22
N HIS A 69 -9.80 -2.44 1.73
CA HIS A 69 -10.66 -3.24 2.62
C HIS A 69 -11.01 -4.61 2.02
N GLY A 70 -11.32 -4.68 0.72
CA GLY A 70 -11.54 -5.95 0.04
C GLY A 70 -10.33 -6.90 0.09
N ARG A 71 -9.10 -6.36 0.00
CA ARG A 71 -7.86 -7.15 0.12
C ARG A 71 -7.68 -7.68 1.53
N LEU A 72 -7.88 -6.83 2.54
CA LEU A 72 -7.80 -7.22 3.95
C LEU A 72 -8.74 -8.40 4.25
N GLU A 73 -10.00 -8.29 3.84
CA GLU A 73 -10.99 -9.34 4.08
C GLU A 73 -10.67 -10.63 3.28
N SER A 74 -10.17 -10.50 2.05
CA SER A 74 -9.72 -11.66 1.26
C SER A 74 -8.54 -12.39 1.91
N LEU A 75 -7.54 -11.65 2.37
CA LEU A 75 -6.36 -12.22 3.02
C LEU A 75 -6.70 -12.83 4.38
N LYS A 76 -7.63 -12.24 5.15
CA LYS A 76 -8.15 -12.87 6.37
C LYS A 76 -8.84 -14.19 6.09
N LYS A 77 -9.63 -14.27 5.01
CA LYS A 77 -10.29 -15.52 4.58
C LYS A 77 -9.28 -16.57 4.12
N ALA A 78 -8.19 -16.16 3.44
CA ALA A 78 -7.14 -17.06 2.96
C ALA A 78 -6.28 -17.67 4.07
N LYS A 79 -6.17 -16.99 5.23
CA LYS A 79 -5.37 -17.45 6.38
C LYS A 79 -6.07 -18.57 7.16
N ASN A 80 -7.40 -18.66 7.05
CA ASN A 80 -8.22 -19.69 7.68
C ASN A 80 -8.35 -20.91 6.78
#